data_AF-S9RML1-F1
#
_entry.id   AF-S9RML1-F1
#
_cell.length_a   1.000
_cell.length_b   1.000
_cell.length_c   1.000
_cell.angle_alpha   90.00
_cell.angle_beta   90.00
_cell.angle_gamma   90.00
#
_symmetry.space_group_name_H-M   'P 1'
#
loop_
_entity.id
_entity.type
_entity.pdbx_description
1 polymer ?
#
loop_
_entity_poly.entity_id
_entity_poly.type
_entity_poly.pdbx_seq_one_letter_code
_entity_poly.pdbx_strand_id
1 'polypeptide(L)'
;MVLEKNLFVEALVPGSILRDLTEEEMNEFRRPFANAGEDRRPTLTWPRQIPIEGQPADVTEIVDAYVDWLGKTSIPKLFVNADPGVLITGVVRDRVRSWPNITEVTVPGLHFIQEDSPDEIGVAVRDWHARL
;
A
#
# COMPACT_ATOMS: atom_id res chain seq x y z
N MET A 1 16.50 14.70 -5.57
CA MET A 1 15.51 14.19 -6.56
C MET A 1 14.10 14.25 -6.01
N VAL A 2 13.75 13.53 -4.94
CA VAL A 2 12.39 13.60 -4.34
C VAL A 2 12.07 14.99 -3.77
N LEU A 3 12.96 15.57 -2.95
CA LEU A 3 12.70 16.89 -2.34
C LEU A 3 12.64 18.04 -3.35
N GLU A 4 13.42 17.95 -4.44
CA GLU A 4 13.51 19.01 -5.45
C GLU A 4 12.49 18.85 -6.58
N LYS A 5 12.35 17.64 -7.11
CA LYS A 5 11.57 17.35 -8.32
C LYS A 5 10.23 16.66 -8.03
N ASN A 6 9.89 16.44 -6.76
CA ASN A 6 8.64 15.80 -6.34
C ASN A 6 8.38 14.43 -6.98
N LEU A 7 9.42 13.68 -7.39
CA LEU A 7 9.24 12.48 -8.22
C LEU A 7 8.40 11.37 -7.57
N PHE A 8 8.29 11.34 -6.24
CA PHE A 8 7.38 10.41 -5.60
C PHE A 8 5.93 10.69 -6.02
N VAL A 9 5.49 11.95 -5.95
CA VAL A 9 4.13 12.33 -6.33
C VAL A 9 3.96 12.39 -7.83
N GLU A 10 4.92 12.97 -8.57
CA GLU A 10 4.76 13.23 -10.00
C GLU A 10 4.94 12.00 -10.88
N ALA A 11 5.64 10.96 -10.40
CA ALA A 11 5.93 9.77 -11.20
C ALA A 11 5.50 8.47 -10.52
N LEU A 12 5.80 8.28 -9.23
CA LEU A 12 5.51 7.01 -8.57
C LEU A 12 4.00 6.82 -8.36
N VAL A 13 3.28 7.86 -7.91
CA VAL A 13 1.82 7.79 -7.73
C VAL A 13 1.09 7.42 -9.03
N PRO A 14 1.13 8.22 -10.11
CA PRO A 14 0.41 7.89 -11.34
C PRO A 14 0.96 6.64 -12.03
N GLY A 15 2.27 6.36 -11.90
CA GLY A 15 2.87 5.15 -12.46
C GLY A 15 2.49 3.85 -11.72
N SER A 16 1.80 3.95 -10.59
CA SER A 16 1.37 2.79 -9.78
C SER A 16 -0.15 2.71 -9.62
N ILE A 17 -0.88 3.24 -10.62
CA ILE A 17 -2.33 3.21 -10.81
C ILE A 17 -2.59 2.73 -12.24
N LEU A 18 -3.62 1.93 -12.49
CA LEU A 18 -3.95 1.45 -13.85
C LEU A 18 -4.62 2.53 -14.70
N ARG A 19 -5.55 3.30 -14.11
CA ARG A 19 -6.20 4.42 -14.79
C ARG A 19 -5.33 5.68 -14.77
N ASP A 20 -5.61 6.59 -15.69
CA ASP A 20 -5.07 7.94 -15.59
C ASP A 20 -5.81 8.73 -14.51
N LEU A 21 -5.05 9.37 -13.63
CA LEU A 21 -5.58 10.36 -12.71
C LEU A 21 -5.88 11.65 -13.48
N THR A 22 -7.00 12.28 -13.16
CA THR A 22 -7.34 13.62 -13.65
C THR A 22 -6.40 14.67 -13.07
N GLU A 23 -6.38 15.85 -13.69
CA GLU A 23 -5.58 16.98 -13.17
C GLU A 23 -6.04 17.40 -11.78
N GLU A 24 -7.34 17.37 -11.50
CA GLU A 24 -7.91 17.68 -10.19
C GLU A 24 -7.41 16.69 -9.12
N GLU A 25 -7.47 15.39 -9.39
CA GLU A 25 -6.97 14.35 -8.49
C GLU A 25 -5.46 14.48 -8.25
N MET A 26 -4.69 14.68 -9.32
CA MET A 26 -3.24 14.90 -9.20
C MET A 26 -2.91 16.17 -8.40
N ASN A 27 -3.70 17.23 -8.54
CA ASN A 27 -3.50 18.46 -7.77
C ASN A 27 -3.75 18.24 -6.28
N GLU A 28 -4.69 17.39 -5.90
CA GLU A 28 -4.86 17.01 -4.49
C GLU A 28 -3.69 16.19 -3.95
N PHE A 29 -3.13 15.26 -4.74
CA PHE A 29 -1.89 14.58 -4.36
C PHE A 29 -0.70 15.54 -4.20
N ARG A 30 -0.62 16.59 -5.03
CA ARG A 30 0.43 17.61 -4.97
C ARG A 30 0.26 18.60 -3.83
N ARG A 31 -0.97 18.88 -3.41
CA ARG A 31 -1.29 19.99 -2.50
C ARG A 31 -0.47 19.99 -1.19
N PRO A 32 -0.20 18.85 -0.52
CA PRO A 32 0.64 18.83 0.69
C PRO A 32 2.14 19.02 0.41
N PHE A 33 2.56 18.88 -0.85
CA PHE A 33 3.97 18.77 -1.29
C PHE A 33 4.35 19.85 -2.32
N ALA A 34 3.57 20.94 -2.35
CA ALA A 34 3.73 22.02 -3.32
C ALA A 34 5.13 22.66 -3.24
N ASN A 35 5.65 22.88 -2.03
CA ASN A 35 6.97 23.47 -1.83
C ASN A 35 8.08 22.42 -1.88
N ALA A 36 9.22 22.80 -2.48
CA ALA A 36 10.43 21.98 -2.44
C ALA A 36 11.04 21.94 -1.03
N GLY A 37 11.86 20.91 -0.78
CA GLY A 37 12.56 20.74 0.50
C GLY A 37 11.73 19.97 1.53
N GLU A 38 11.55 20.55 2.72
CA GLU A 38 11.11 19.83 3.91
C GLU A 38 9.67 19.34 3.86
N ASP A 39 8.77 20.05 3.16
CA ASP A 39 7.39 19.59 2.95
C ASP A 39 7.37 18.20 2.30
N ARG A 40 8.35 17.89 1.44
CA ARG A 40 8.51 16.59 0.75
C ARG A 40 9.38 15.59 1.52
N ARG A 41 9.88 15.93 2.72
CA ARG A 41 10.67 14.98 3.53
C ARG A 41 9.95 13.66 3.79
N PRO A 42 8.63 13.64 4.08
CA PRO A 42 7.93 12.37 4.28
C PRO A 42 8.01 11.45 3.07
N THR A 43 7.81 11.97 1.85
CA THR A 43 7.83 11.19 0.62
C THR A 43 9.23 10.69 0.22
N LEU A 44 10.29 11.26 0.79
CA LEU A 44 11.65 10.71 0.71
C LEU A 44 11.95 9.68 1.83
N THR A 45 11.47 9.96 3.04
CA THR A 45 11.79 9.15 4.22
C THR A 45 11.12 7.79 4.14
N TRP A 46 9.84 7.73 3.74
CA TRP A 46 9.08 6.48 3.65
C TRP A 46 9.77 5.39 2.79
N PRO A 47 10.20 5.66 1.54
CA PRO A 47 10.96 4.68 0.77
C PRO A 47 12.25 4.20 1.44
N ARG A 48 12.91 5.05 2.23
CA ARG A 48 14.14 4.71 2.97
C ARG A 48 13.88 3.90 4.24
N GLN A 49 12.62 3.75 4.64
CA GLN A 49 12.22 2.93 5.79
C GLN A 49 11.69 1.56 5.36
N ILE A 50 11.60 1.27 4.05
CA ILE A 50 11.19 -0.06 3.59
C ILE A 50 12.28 -1.07 4.00
N PRO A 51 11.93 -2.13 4.76
CA PRO A 51 12.89 -3.12 5.20
C PRO A 51 13.35 -3.97 4.00
N ILE A 52 14.59 -3.76 3.56
CA ILE A 52 15.21 -4.51 2.47
C ILE A 52 16.56 -5.02 2.96
N GLU A 53 16.81 -6.32 2.79
CA GLU A 53 18.06 -6.96 3.25
C GLU A 53 18.35 -6.70 4.74
N GLY A 54 17.28 -6.61 5.55
CA GLY A 54 17.35 -6.38 6.99
C GLY A 54 17.64 -4.94 7.41
N GLN A 55 17.48 -3.95 6.51
CA GLN A 55 17.70 -2.54 6.79
C GLN A 55 16.49 -1.67 6.43
N PRO A 56 16.13 -0.67 7.26
CA PRO A 56 16.70 -0.37 8.58
C PRO A 56 16.40 -1.47 9.62
N ALA A 57 17.35 -1.74 10.51
CA ALA A 57 17.26 -2.89 11.42
C ALA A 57 16.08 -2.77 12.42
N ASP A 58 15.83 -1.57 12.92
CA ASP A 58 14.71 -1.27 13.81
C ASP A 58 13.35 -1.47 13.12
N VAL A 59 13.21 -0.99 11.88
CA VAL A 59 11.97 -1.22 11.10
C VAL A 59 11.82 -2.70 10.74
N THR A 60 12.91 -3.38 10.39
CA THR A 60 12.92 -4.81 10.11
C THR A 60 12.42 -5.60 11.32
N GLU A 61 12.95 -5.33 12.51
CA GLU A 61 12.55 -5.98 13.76
C GLU A 61 11.05 -5.79 14.03
N ILE A 62 10.54 -4.57 13.84
CA ILE A 62 9.11 -4.27 14.02
C ILE A 62 8.26 -5.06 13.02
N VAL A 63 8.68 -5.10 11.75
CA VAL A 63 7.95 -5.77 10.68
C VAL A 63 7.91 -7.29 10.90
N ASP A 64 9.05 -7.89 11.21
CA ASP A 64 9.13 -9.32 11.51
C ASP A 64 8.24 -9.68 12.71
N ALA A 65 8.27 -8.86 13.77
CA ALA A 65 7.46 -9.08 14.97
C ALA A 65 5.95 -9.09 14.67
N TYR A 66 5.45 -8.10 13.89
CA TYR A 66 4.01 -8.08 13.59
C TYR A 66 3.61 -9.13 12.55
N VAL A 67 4.48 -9.49 11.59
CA VAL A 67 4.21 -10.55 10.60
C VAL A 67 4.06 -11.90 11.31
N ASP A 68 4.92 -12.19 12.28
CA ASP A 68 4.83 -13.39 13.10
C ASP A 68 3.58 -13.42 13.97
N TRP A 69 3.18 -12.27 14.52
CA TRP A 69 1.94 -12.16 15.28
C TRP A 69 0.70 -12.32 14.39
N LEU A 70 0.68 -11.72 13.20
CA LEU A 70 -0.41 -11.85 12.22
C LEU A 70 -0.61 -13.31 11.77
N GLY A 71 0.47 -14.07 11.67
CA GLY A 71 0.44 -15.51 11.36
C GLY A 71 -0.12 -16.40 12.48
N LYS A 72 -0.36 -15.86 13.69
CA LYS A 72 -0.82 -16.62 14.87
C LYS A 72 -2.15 -16.12 15.44
N THR A 73 -2.45 -14.83 15.28
CA THR A 73 -3.63 -14.21 15.89
C THR A 73 -4.94 -14.67 15.24
N SER A 74 -5.96 -14.93 16.06
CA SER A 74 -7.30 -15.30 15.63
C SER A 74 -8.15 -14.10 15.18
N ILE A 75 -7.60 -12.88 15.19
CA ILE A 75 -8.33 -11.69 14.71
C ILE A 75 -8.73 -11.94 13.24
N PRO A 76 -10.02 -11.77 12.88
CA PRO A 76 -10.47 -11.84 11.49
C PRO A 76 -9.75 -10.82 10.61
N LYS A 77 -9.41 -11.18 9.38
CA LYS A 77 -8.67 -10.32 8.44
C LYS A 77 -9.37 -10.32 7.08
N LEU A 78 -9.53 -9.14 6.48
CA LEU A 78 -9.84 -9.00 5.06
C LEU A 78 -8.56 -8.69 4.30
N PHE A 79 -8.19 -9.57 3.38
CA PHE A 79 -7.10 -9.33 2.43
C PHE A 79 -7.67 -8.91 1.08
N VAL A 80 -7.47 -7.64 0.74
CA VAL A 80 -7.75 -7.12 -0.60
C VAL A 80 -6.50 -7.33 -1.46
N ASN A 81 -6.50 -8.41 -2.22
CA ASN A 81 -5.43 -8.75 -3.15
C ASN A 81 -5.58 -7.94 -4.45
N ALA A 82 -4.49 -7.40 -4.95
CA ALA A 82 -4.45 -6.68 -6.23
C ALA A 82 -3.95 -7.60 -7.35
N ASP A 83 -4.50 -7.48 -8.56
CA ASP A 83 -3.99 -8.11 -9.77
C ASP A 83 -3.82 -7.03 -10.87
N PRO A 84 -2.61 -6.81 -11.42
CA PRO A 84 -1.38 -7.59 -11.19
C PRO A 84 -0.67 -7.29 -9.85
N GLY A 85 -1.00 -6.19 -9.18
CA GLY A 85 -0.37 -5.76 -7.93
C GLY A 85 1.09 -5.32 -8.09
N VAL A 86 1.68 -4.81 -6.99
CA VAL A 86 3.08 -4.35 -6.95
C VAL A 86 3.85 -5.02 -5.81
N LEU A 87 3.54 -4.65 -4.55
CA LEU A 87 4.32 -5.10 -3.38
C LEU A 87 3.88 -6.48 -2.85
N ILE A 88 2.59 -6.78 -2.91
CA ILE A 88 2.02 -8.01 -2.35
C ILE A 88 1.80 -9.02 -3.48
N THR A 89 2.90 -9.57 -3.99
CA THR A 89 2.93 -10.56 -5.07
C THR A 89 3.82 -11.75 -4.67
N GLY A 90 3.79 -12.82 -5.47
CA GLY A 90 4.63 -14.01 -5.25
C GLY A 90 4.61 -14.54 -3.82
N VAL A 91 5.80 -14.74 -3.26
CA VAL A 91 6.00 -15.30 -1.90
C VAL A 91 5.38 -14.45 -0.79
N VAL A 92 5.28 -13.12 -0.97
CA VAL A 92 4.66 -12.23 0.02
C VAL A 92 3.15 -12.48 0.06
N ARG A 93 2.52 -12.61 -1.12
CA ARG A 93 1.10 -12.96 -1.22
C ARG A 93 0.81 -14.34 -0.65
N ASP A 94 1.67 -15.32 -0.92
CA ASP A 94 1.52 -16.67 -0.37
C ASP A 94 1.67 -16.67 1.17
N ARG A 95 2.56 -15.82 1.70
CA ARG A 95 2.69 -15.61 3.16
C ARG A 95 1.41 -15.03 3.77
N VAL A 96 0.81 -14.01 3.18
CA VAL A 96 -0.46 -13.43 3.67
C VAL A 96 -1.59 -14.47 3.66
N ARG A 97 -1.70 -15.27 2.58
CA ARG A 97 -2.70 -16.35 2.46
C ARG A 97 -2.52 -17.47 3.49
N SER A 98 -1.31 -17.64 4.03
CA SER A 98 -1.06 -18.63 5.10
C SER A 98 -1.58 -18.21 6.47
N TRP A 99 -1.98 -16.94 6.65
CA TRP A 99 -2.44 -16.44 7.94
C TRP A 99 -3.84 -16.99 8.29
N PRO A 100 -4.13 -17.21 9.58
CA PRO A 100 -5.45 -17.68 10.02
C PRO A 100 -6.51 -16.59 9.82
N ASN A 101 -7.76 -17.03 9.63
CA ASN A 101 -8.96 -16.17 9.57
C ASN A 101 -8.89 -15.07 8.49
N ILE A 102 -8.27 -15.37 7.35
CA ILE A 102 -8.25 -14.52 6.16
C ILE A 102 -9.52 -14.76 5.34
N THR A 103 -10.22 -13.68 5.02
CA THR A 103 -11.14 -13.59 3.87
C THR A 103 -10.41 -12.84 2.77
N GLU A 104 -10.39 -13.37 1.55
CA GLU A 104 -9.70 -12.75 0.42
C GLU A 104 -10.70 -12.28 -0.64
N VAL A 105 -10.47 -11.09 -1.19
CA VAL A 105 -11.05 -10.61 -2.45
C VAL A 105 -9.91 -10.20 -3.37
N THR A 106 -10.04 -10.44 -4.68
CA THR A 106 -9.08 -9.93 -5.66
C THR A 106 -9.74 -8.85 -6.51
N VAL A 107 -9.06 -7.72 -6.68
CA VAL A 107 -9.53 -6.56 -7.45
C VAL A 107 -8.46 -6.13 -8.47
N PRO A 108 -8.85 -5.53 -9.61
CA PRO A 108 -7.90 -4.90 -10.52
C PRO A 108 -7.11 -3.78 -9.82
N GLY A 109 -5.79 -3.76 -9.97
CA GLY A 109 -5.00 -2.63 -9.51
C GLY A 109 -3.49 -2.87 -9.40
N LEU A 110 -2.77 -1.77 -9.21
CA LEU A 110 -1.32 -1.77 -8.97
C LEU A 110 -1.00 -1.57 -7.47
N HIS A 111 -0.51 -0.40 -7.07
CA HIS A 111 -0.16 -0.11 -5.68
C HIS A 111 -1.27 0.66 -4.96
N PHE A 112 -1.82 1.69 -5.61
CA PHE A 112 -2.90 2.52 -5.09
C PHE A 112 -4.26 1.96 -5.55
N ILE A 113 -4.57 0.73 -5.12
CA ILE A 113 -5.75 -0.01 -5.57
C ILE A 113 -7.10 0.69 -5.26
N GLN A 114 -7.10 1.67 -4.37
CA GLN A 114 -8.26 2.50 -4.09
C GLN A 114 -8.63 3.39 -5.27
N GLU A 115 -7.68 3.73 -6.13
CA GLU A 115 -7.94 4.53 -7.34
C GLU A 115 -8.47 3.67 -8.48
N ASP A 116 -8.08 2.40 -8.54
CA ASP A 116 -8.47 1.47 -9.61
C ASP A 116 -9.80 0.76 -9.30
N SER A 117 -10.03 0.40 -8.04
CA SER A 117 -11.15 -0.46 -7.62
C SER A 117 -11.86 0.03 -6.34
N PRO A 118 -12.22 1.33 -6.21
CA PRO A 118 -12.81 1.85 -4.97
C PRO A 118 -14.11 1.15 -4.57
N ASP A 119 -15.00 0.89 -5.54
CA ASP A 119 -16.32 0.31 -5.29
C ASP A 119 -16.23 -1.17 -4.87
N GLU A 120 -15.37 -1.95 -5.54
CA GLU A 120 -15.16 -3.37 -5.20
C GLU A 120 -14.57 -3.52 -3.79
N ILE A 121 -13.62 -2.64 -3.43
CA ILE A 121 -13.04 -2.57 -2.09
C ILE A 121 -14.12 -2.20 -1.07
N GLY A 122 -14.94 -1.17 -1.36
CA GLY A 122 -16.01 -0.74 -0.47
C GLY A 122 -17.06 -1.82 -0.21
N VAL A 123 -17.47 -2.54 -1.26
CA VAL A 123 -18.37 -3.70 -1.15
C VAL A 123 -17.75 -4.81 -0.33
N ALA A 124 -16.49 -5.16 -0.59
CA ALA A 124 -15.79 -6.22 0.15
C ALA A 124 -15.68 -5.90 1.65
N VAL A 125 -15.32 -4.66 2.00
CA VAL A 125 -15.25 -4.22 3.41
C VAL A 125 -16.62 -4.30 4.08
N ARG A 126 -17.68 -3.78 3.42
CA ARG A 126 -19.05 -3.84 3.95
C ARG A 126 -19.49 -5.28 4.20
N ASP A 127 -19.33 -6.15 3.21
CA ASP A 127 -19.81 -7.52 3.25
C ASP A 127 -19.01 -8.39 4.22
N TRP A 128 -17.72 -8.10 4.38
CA TRP A 128 -16.87 -8.74 5.39
C TRP A 128 -17.28 -8.31 6.80
N HIS A 129 -17.44 -7.00 7.03
CA HIS A 129 -17.84 -6.46 8.32
C HIS A 129 -19.22 -6.96 8.77
N ALA A 130 -20.16 -7.15 7.85
CA ALA A 130 -21.48 -7.69 8.15
C ALA A 130 -21.48 -9.16 8.63
N ARG A 131 -20.35 -9.88 8.49
CA ARG A 131 -20.17 -11.29 8.89
C ARG A 131 -19.27 -11.46 10.12
N LEU A 132 -18.74 -10.36 10.68
CA LEU A 132 -17.97 -10.36 11.93
C LEU A 132 -18.91 -10.48 13.15
#